data_AF-X1CI17-F1
#
_entry.id   AF-X1CI17-F1
#
_cell.length_a   1.000
_cell.length_b   1.000
_cell.length_c   1.000
_cell.angle_alpha   90.00
_cell.angle_beta   90.00
_cell.angle_gamma   90.00
#
_symmetry.space_group_name_H-M   'P 1'
#
loop_
_entity.id
_entity.type
_entity.pdbx_description
1 polymer ?
#
loop_
_entity_poly.entity_id
_entity_poly.type
_entity_poly.pdbx_seq_one_letter_code
_entity_poly.pdbx_strand_id
1 'polypeptide(L)'
;STWIWAWNVLQTIAVSLLLTWPLLKTSKTIRIVLGIVILVADQCILILLTPYMGQPNMYGVFYHILFNPLDQYIILSFFSVFLIGTVVGDVFFEINNIKNQEERKRAIKYDFIKFSLLIGIILMIFGAIFSFPDFLYHGTFSSMVYSIGTVLVLLSILLYIEEFEVVKTKKSYRFFYYFSFYSFTIYLAHNPLYIIFFRQLNAFTIWIAIVGTTIFITLLLKGVHKKWGRKASLKTQLAILSLIILNKIEQKERKNN
;
A
#
# COMPACT_ATOMS: atom_id res chain seq x y z
N SER A 1 -21.10 1.85 -19.67
CA SER A 1 -19.79 1.67 -20.32
C SER A 1 -18.77 2.61 -19.68
N THR A 2 -18.27 2.27 -18.48
CA THR A 2 -17.41 3.18 -17.67
C THR A 2 -16.16 2.49 -17.11
N TRP A 3 -15.88 1.25 -17.51
CA TRP A 3 -14.77 0.45 -16.96
C TRP A 3 -13.39 0.84 -17.49
N ILE A 4 -13.29 1.52 -18.64
CA ILE A 4 -12.01 1.95 -19.23
C ILE A 4 -11.40 3.11 -18.44
N TRP A 5 -12.25 3.93 -17.81
CA TRP A 5 -11.87 5.11 -17.01
C TRP A 5 -12.12 4.91 -15.51
N ALA A 6 -12.29 3.67 -15.08
CA ALA A 6 -12.35 3.33 -13.67
C ALA A 6 -10.92 3.23 -13.12
N TRP A 7 -10.62 3.99 -12.07
CA TRP A 7 -9.32 3.88 -11.40
C TRP A 7 -9.13 2.48 -10.82
N ASN A 8 -8.32 1.68 -11.51
CA ASN A 8 -7.79 0.45 -10.94
C ASN A 8 -6.55 0.75 -10.10
N VAL A 9 -6.24 -0.11 -9.12
CA VAL A 9 -5.12 0.14 -8.21
C VAL A 9 -3.78 0.31 -8.92
N LEU A 10 -3.57 -0.33 -10.08
CA LEU A 10 -2.30 -0.25 -10.82
C LEU A 10 -2.11 1.14 -11.43
N GLN A 11 -3.17 1.69 -12.02
CA GLN A 11 -3.19 3.07 -12.49
C GLN A 11 -3.00 4.04 -11.33
N THR A 12 -3.72 3.83 -10.22
CA THR A 12 -3.62 4.72 -9.04
C THR A 12 -2.20 4.70 -8.44
N ILE A 13 -1.56 3.53 -8.36
CA ILE A 13 -0.16 3.41 -7.92
C ILE A 13 0.78 4.12 -8.90
N ALA A 14 0.62 3.92 -10.20
CA ALA A 14 1.48 4.53 -11.21
C ALA A 14 1.39 6.07 -11.18
N VAL A 15 0.18 6.62 -11.11
CA VAL A 15 -0.01 8.07 -11.00
C VAL A 15 0.51 8.59 -9.66
N SER A 16 0.28 7.88 -8.56
CA SER A 16 0.79 8.28 -7.25
C SER A 16 2.31 8.32 -7.20
N LEU A 17 2.98 7.35 -7.84
CA LEU A 17 4.44 7.35 -7.99
C LEU A 17 4.94 8.55 -8.78
N LEU A 18 4.29 8.85 -9.92
CA LEU A 18 4.64 9.98 -10.77
C LEU A 18 4.49 11.31 -10.01
N LEU A 19 3.37 11.50 -9.33
CA LEU A 19 3.10 12.70 -8.53
C LEU A 19 4.01 12.82 -7.30
N THR A 20 4.40 11.68 -6.71
CA THR A 20 5.28 11.66 -5.53
C THR A 20 6.74 11.92 -5.88
N TRP A 21 7.19 11.61 -7.10
CA TRP A 21 8.58 11.77 -7.52
C TRP A 21 9.21 13.13 -7.16
N PRO A 22 8.61 14.29 -7.46
CA PRO A 22 9.17 15.58 -7.05
C PRO A 22 9.17 15.77 -5.52
N LEU A 23 8.21 15.16 -4.82
CA LEU A 23 8.05 15.27 -3.37
C LEU A 23 9.03 14.40 -2.59
N LEU A 24 9.63 13.37 -3.19
CA LEU A 24 10.61 12.49 -2.51
C LEU A 24 11.84 13.24 -2.01
N LYS A 25 12.18 14.38 -2.61
CA LYS A 25 13.30 15.24 -2.18
C LYS A 25 12.96 16.12 -0.97
N THR A 26 11.70 16.17 -0.56
CA THR A 26 11.24 17.01 0.55
C THR A 26 11.36 16.28 1.90
N SER A 27 11.30 17.03 3.00
CA SER A 27 11.41 16.46 4.35
C SER A 27 10.24 15.52 4.66
N LYS A 28 10.49 14.55 5.56
CA LYS A 28 9.48 13.59 6.04
C LYS A 28 8.24 14.31 6.60
N THR A 29 8.46 15.38 7.35
CA THR A 29 7.38 16.19 7.95
C THR A 29 6.50 16.83 6.88
N ILE A 30 7.09 17.41 5.82
CA ILE A 30 6.33 18.02 4.72
C ILE A 30 5.45 16.97 4.04
N ARG A 31 5.99 15.77 3.76
CA ARG A 31 5.23 14.68 3.15
C ARG A 31 4.06 14.20 4.02
N ILE A 32 4.26 14.06 5.34
CA ILE A 32 3.18 13.70 6.27
C ILE A 32 2.10 14.79 6.28
N VAL A 33 2.49 16.06 6.48
CA VAL A 33 1.54 17.19 6.55
C VAL A 33 0.76 17.30 5.23
N LEU A 34 1.45 17.23 4.10
CA LEU A 34 0.81 17.28 2.78
C LEU A 34 -0.15 16.10 2.58
N GLY A 35 0.24 14.89 2.99
CA GLY A 35 -0.64 13.71 2.93
C GLY A 35 -1.92 13.89 3.73
N ILE A 36 -1.82 14.42 4.95
CA ILE A 36 -2.98 14.73 5.82
C ILE A 36 -3.85 15.82 5.18
N VAL A 37 -3.25 16.92 4.71
CA VAL A 37 -3.99 18.03 4.07
C VAL A 37 -4.74 17.53 2.84
N ILE A 38 -4.11 16.73 1.98
CA ILE A 38 -4.76 16.16 0.79
C ILE A 38 -5.88 15.20 1.20
N LEU A 39 -5.72 14.42 2.27
CA LEU A 39 -6.74 13.47 2.72
C LEU A 39 -7.99 14.20 3.25
N VAL A 40 -7.81 15.33 3.92
CA VAL A 40 -8.93 16.18 4.35
C VAL A 40 -9.54 16.93 3.17
N ALA A 41 -8.70 17.45 2.27
CA ALA A 41 -9.16 18.14 1.07
C ALA A 41 -9.97 17.22 0.14
N ASP A 42 -9.60 15.94 0.04
CA ASP A 42 -10.33 14.91 -0.70
C ASP A 42 -11.82 14.88 -0.32
N GLN A 43 -12.13 14.88 0.98
CA GLN A 43 -13.51 14.92 1.47
C GLN A 43 -14.23 16.23 1.07
N CYS A 44 -13.55 17.37 1.21
CA CYS A 44 -14.12 18.67 0.84
C CYS A 44 -14.39 18.77 -0.67
N ILE A 45 -13.44 18.30 -1.50
CA ILE A 45 -13.55 18.30 -2.96
C ILE A 45 -14.66 17.34 -3.39
N LEU A 46 -14.75 16.17 -2.76
CA LEU A 46 -15.83 15.21 -3.04
C LEU A 46 -17.20 15.85 -2.81
N ILE A 47 -17.42 16.50 -1.66
CA ILE A 47 -18.68 17.20 -1.36
C ILE A 47 -18.98 18.28 -2.40
N LEU A 48 -17.97 19.06 -2.80
CA LEU A 48 -18.11 20.11 -3.80
C LEU A 48 -18.46 19.57 -5.20
N LEU A 49 -17.86 18.44 -5.61
CA LEU A 49 -17.98 17.91 -6.97
C LEU A 49 -19.14 16.92 -7.15
N THR A 50 -19.62 16.28 -6.08
CA THR A 50 -20.72 15.31 -6.14
C THR A 50 -21.99 15.82 -6.85
N PRO A 51 -22.44 17.08 -6.65
CA PRO A 51 -23.60 17.61 -7.37
C PRO A 51 -23.46 17.63 -8.90
N TYR A 52 -22.24 17.55 -9.42
CA TYR A 52 -21.93 17.60 -10.85
C TYR A 52 -21.72 16.20 -11.46
N MET A 53 -21.96 15.13 -10.70
CA MET A 53 -21.83 13.75 -11.16
C MET A 53 -22.67 13.51 -12.43
N GLY A 54 -22.02 13.03 -13.49
CA GLY A 54 -22.67 12.71 -14.76
C GLY A 54 -23.00 13.92 -15.65
N GLN A 55 -22.64 15.14 -15.23
CA GLN A 55 -22.86 16.34 -16.04
C GLN A 55 -21.70 16.57 -17.04
N PRO A 56 -21.98 17.09 -18.25
CA PRO A 56 -20.95 17.34 -19.26
C PRO A 56 -20.17 18.65 -19.05
N ASN A 57 -20.22 19.25 -17.86
CA ASN A 57 -19.49 20.47 -17.54
C ASN A 57 -18.11 20.16 -16.94
N MET A 58 -17.28 21.20 -16.79
CA MET A 58 -15.91 21.06 -16.28
C MET A 58 -15.86 20.41 -14.88
N TYR A 59 -16.81 20.72 -14.00
CA TYR A 59 -16.90 20.11 -12.67
C TYR A 59 -17.25 18.62 -12.73
N GLY A 60 -18.14 18.22 -13.63
CA GLY A 60 -18.46 16.81 -13.87
C GLY A 60 -17.27 16.03 -14.44
N VAL A 61 -16.45 16.65 -15.30
CA VAL A 61 -15.19 16.07 -15.78
C VAL A 61 -14.19 15.88 -14.63
N PHE A 62 -14.02 16.89 -13.77
CA PHE A 62 -13.15 16.76 -12.59
C PHE A 62 -13.63 15.68 -11.62
N TYR A 63 -14.95 15.60 -11.39
CA TYR A 63 -15.53 14.52 -10.61
C TYR A 63 -15.17 13.16 -11.20
N HIS A 64 -15.34 13.00 -12.51
CA HIS A 64 -15.04 11.76 -13.20
C HIS A 64 -13.56 11.38 -13.12
N ILE A 65 -12.64 12.35 -13.27
CA ILE A 65 -11.19 12.09 -13.21
C ILE A 65 -10.73 11.78 -11.78
N LEU A 66 -11.32 12.38 -10.75
CA LEU A 66 -10.79 12.23 -9.38
C LEU A 66 -11.46 11.08 -8.61
N PHE A 67 -12.74 10.83 -8.86
CA PHE A 67 -13.58 10.02 -7.98
C PHE A 67 -14.26 8.83 -8.67
N ASN A 68 -14.04 8.59 -9.97
CA ASN A 68 -14.68 7.48 -10.68
C ASN A 68 -13.86 6.17 -10.63
N PRO A 69 -14.39 5.07 -10.08
CA PRO A 69 -15.65 4.94 -9.35
C PRO A 69 -15.43 5.12 -7.83
N LEU A 70 -16.47 5.59 -7.12
CA LEU A 70 -16.38 5.97 -5.70
C LEU A 70 -16.10 4.78 -4.77
N ASP A 71 -16.47 3.58 -5.20
CA ASP A 71 -16.32 2.33 -4.47
C ASP A 71 -14.92 1.70 -4.61
N GLN A 72 -14.02 2.32 -5.39
CA GLN A 72 -12.66 1.80 -5.62
C GLN A 72 -11.57 2.76 -5.12
N TYR A 73 -10.48 2.90 -5.87
CA TYR A 73 -9.26 3.58 -5.44
C TYR A 73 -9.29 5.05 -5.88
N ILE A 74 -10.03 5.87 -5.12
CA ILE A 74 -10.05 7.34 -5.29
C ILE A 74 -8.62 7.87 -5.25
N ILE A 75 -8.24 8.62 -6.29
CA ILE A 75 -6.85 8.93 -6.56
C ILE A 75 -6.21 9.80 -5.47
N LEU A 76 -6.96 10.76 -4.96
CA LEU A 76 -6.49 11.71 -3.95
C LEU A 76 -6.27 11.03 -2.61
N SER A 77 -7.26 10.28 -2.09
CA SER A 77 -7.09 9.54 -0.83
C SER A 77 -5.99 8.49 -0.95
N PHE A 78 -5.88 7.80 -2.09
CA PHE A 78 -4.80 6.84 -2.32
C PHE A 78 -3.43 7.53 -2.37
N PHE A 79 -3.32 8.68 -3.04
CA PHE A 79 -2.10 9.46 -3.11
C PHE A 79 -1.64 9.94 -1.73
N SER A 80 -2.57 10.40 -0.88
CA SER A 80 -2.28 10.76 0.51
C SER A 80 -1.67 9.60 1.29
N VAL A 81 -2.31 8.43 1.23
CA VAL A 81 -1.82 7.22 1.89
C VAL A 81 -0.45 6.82 1.34
N PHE A 82 -0.27 6.89 0.02
CA PHE A 82 1.00 6.58 -0.64
C PHE A 82 2.11 7.51 -0.17
N LEU A 83 1.85 8.82 -0.08
CA LEU A 83 2.81 9.82 0.35
C LEU A 83 3.27 9.59 1.80
N ILE A 84 2.33 9.31 2.71
CA ILE A 84 2.64 8.91 4.10
C ILE A 84 3.44 7.60 4.11
N GLY A 85 3.07 6.63 3.27
CA GLY A 85 3.77 5.37 3.09
C GLY A 85 5.23 5.53 2.69
N THR A 86 5.57 6.54 1.88
CA THR A 86 6.97 6.82 1.54
C THR A 86 7.81 7.21 2.76
N VAL A 87 7.22 7.93 3.72
CA VAL A 87 7.90 8.31 4.96
C VAL A 87 8.13 7.11 5.85
N VAL A 88 7.15 6.21 5.95
CA VAL A 88 7.32 4.91 6.62
C VAL A 88 8.47 4.14 5.98
N GLY A 89 8.51 4.06 4.65
CA GLY A 89 9.59 3.41 3.90
C GLY A 89 10.98 3.97 4.21
N ASP A 90 11.11 5.29 4.29
CA ASP A 90 12.38 5.95 4.61
C ASP A 90 12.85 5.65 6.03
N VAL A 91 11.92 5.67 7.01
CA VAL A 91 12.23 5.31 8.41
C VAL A 91 12.74 3.86 8.48
N PHE A 92 12.10 2.94 7.76
CA PHE A 92 12.59 1.56 7.67
C PHE A 92 13.96 1.45 7.04
N PHE A 93 14.22 2.19 5.97
CA PHE A 93 15.50 2.18 5.29
C PHE A 93 16.63 2.66 6.23
N GLU A 94 16.39 3.73 6.97
CA GLU A 94 17.33 4.25 7.97
C GLU A 94 17.63 3.24 9.08
N ILE A 95 16.58 2.64 9.65
CA ILE A 95 16.72 1.60 10.68
C ILE A 95 17.51 0.39 10.15
N ASN A 96 17.22 -0.05 8.92
CA ASN A 96 17.87 -1.22 8.35
C ASN A 96 19.35 -0.99 7.99
N ASN A 97 19.77 0.27 7.84
CA ASN A 97 21.17 0.64 7.63
C ASN A 97 22.01 0.64 8.92
N ILE A 98 21.39 0.48 10.10
CA ILE A 98 22.11 0.35 11.37
C ILE A 98 22.86 -0.98 11.40
N LYS A 99 24.21 -0.91 11.46
CA LYS A 99 25.08 -2.10 11.45
C LYS A 99 24.97 -2.92 12.74
N ASN A 100 24.86 -2.25 13.89
CA ASN A 100 24.77 -2.90 15.19
C ASN A 100 23.38 -3.51 15.40
N GLN A 101 23.32 -4.82 15.65
CA GLN A 101 22.05 -5.56 15.79
C GLN A 101 21.24 -5.12 17.02
N GLU A 102 21.89 -4.87 18.15
CA GLU A 102 21.20 -4.47 19.39
C GLU A 102 20.61 -3.06 19.28
N GLU A 103 21.38 -2.15 18.67
CA GLU A 103 20.93 -0.79 18.37
C GLU A 103 19.76 -0.80 17.38
N ARG A 104 19.83 -1.61 16.33
CA ARG A 104 18.73 -1.78 15.36
C ARG A 104 17.46 -2.29 16.04
N LYS A 105 17.57 -3.34 16.87
CA LYS A 105 16.42 -3.90 17.61
C LYS A 105 15.79 -2.86 18.53
N ARG A 106 16.63 -2.05 19.20
CA ARG A 106 16.16 -0.94 20.06
C ARG A 106 15.40 0.11 19.25
N ALA A 107 15.95 0.55 18.12
CA ALA A 107 15.31 1.54 17.24
C ALA A 107 13.97 1.01 16.69
N ILE A 108 13.93 -0.25 16.22
CA ILE A 108 12.68 -0.89 15.78
C ILE A 108 11.64 -0.90 16.91
N LYS A 109 12.02 -1.26 18.13
CA LYS A 109 11.09 -1.36 19.26
C LYS A 109 10.52 -0.01 19.68
N TYR A 110 11.41 0.95 19.96
CA TYR A 110 11.03 2.17 20.66
C TYR A 110 10.71 3.32 19.71
N ASP A 111 11.40 3.41 18.58
CA ASP A 111 11.23 4.52 17.65
C ASP A 111 10.14 4.20 16.61
N PHE A 112 10.05 2.93 16.18
CA PHE A 112 9.04 2.52 15.19
C PHE A 112 7.82 1.84 15.82
N ILE A 113 7.96 0.64 16.41
CA ILE A 113 6.83 -0.20 16.85
C ILE A 113 5.96 0.54 17.87
N LYS A 114 6.55 1.10 18.93
CA LYS A 114 5.78 1.80 19.97
C LYS A 114 4.99 2.98 19.40
N PHE A 115 5.62 3.79 18.55
CA PHE A 115 5.01 4.99 17.97
C PHE A 115 3.92 4.63 16.94
N SER A 116 4.22 3.72 16.02
CA SER A 116 3.27 3.23 15.01
C SER A 116 2.05 2.56 15.63
N LEU A 117 2.24 1.76 16.68
CA LEU A 117 1.13 1.10 17.38
C LEU A 117 0.26 2.10 18.12
N LEU A 118 0.85 3.07 18.83
CA LEU A 118 0.09 4.13 19.51
C LEU A 118 -0.74 4.95 18.53
N ILE A 119 -0.11 5.47 17.47
CA ILE A 119 -0.80 6.24 16.44
C ILE A 119 -1.86 5.38 15.74
N GLY A 120 -1.53 4.13 15.42
CA GLY A 120 -2.44 3.21 14.74
C GLY A 120 -3.72 3.00 15.53
N ILE A 121 -3.63 2.76 16.85
CA ILE A 121 -4.80 2.63 17.73
C ILE A 121 -5.60 3.94 17.78
N ILE A 122 -4.94 5.09 17.92
CA ILE A 122 -5.61 6.40 17.94
C ILE A 122 -6.39 6.63 16.64
N LEU A 123 -5.79 6.35 15.49
CA LEU A 123 -6.44 6.49 14.18
C LEU A 123 -7.61 5.50 14.00
N MET A 124 -7.47 4.26 14.46
CA MET A 124 -8.58 3.28 14.44
C MET A 124 -9.76 3.76 15.29
N ILE A 125 -9.52 4.22 16.51
CA ILE A 125 -10.57 4.73 17.40
C ILE A 125 -11.22 5.96 16.80
N PHE A 126 -10.42 6.92 16.34
CA PHE A 126 -10.92 8.15 15.72
C PHE A 126 -11.76 7.85 14.47
N GLY A 127 -11.24 7.01 13.56
CA GLY A 127 -11.96 6.61 12.36
C GLY A 127 -13.30 5.96 12.70
N ALA A 128 -13.31 5.03 13.66
CA ALA A 128 -14.53 4.35 14.10
C ALA A 128 -15.57 5.31 14.69
N ILE A 129 -15.17 6.23 15.57
CA ILE A 129 -16.07 7.18 16.23
C ILE A 129 -16.61 8.23 15.23
N PHE A 130 -15.77 8.70 14.30
CA PHE A 130 -16.11 9.82 13.42
C PHE A 130 -17.33 9.55 12.52
N SER A 131 -17.58 8.29 12.14
CA SER A 131 -18.73 7.94 11.30
C SER A 131 -19.37 6.61 11.74
N PHE A 132 -19.49 6.36 13.04
CA PHE A 132 -20.16 5.17 13.54
C PHE A 132 -21.66 5.19 13.18
N PRO A 133 -22.27 4.10 12.65
CA PRO A 133 -21.70 2.76 12.43
C PRO A 133 -21.07 2.54 11.04
N ASP A 134 -21.18 3.51 10.13
CA ASP A 134 -20.80 3.41 8.72
C ASP A 134 -19.29 3.59 8.45
N PHE A 135 -18.45 3.58 9.48
CA PHE A 135 -17.00 3.81 9.38
C PHE A 135 -16.26 2.78 8.51
N LEU A 136 -16.86 1.62 8.24
CA LEU A 136 -16.32 0.59 7.35
C LEU A 136 -16.77 0.75 5.89
N TYR A 137 -17.63 1.72 5.58
CA TYR A 137 -18.08 1.95 4.21
C TYR A 137 -16.90 2.46 3.36
N HIS A 138 -16.52 1.66 2.36
CA HIS A 138 -15.38 1.94 1.50
C HIS A 138 -15.48 3.30 0.81
N GLY A 139 -14.31 3.94 0.60
CA GLY A 139 -14.22 5.23 -0.09
C GLY A 139 -14.55 6.44 0.79
N THR A 140 -14.86 6.25 2.07
CA THR A 140 -15.09 7.35 3.01
C THR A 140 -13.81 7.77 3.73
N PHE A 141 -13.72 9.04 4.12
CA PHE A 141 -12.62 9.55 4.95
C PHE A 141 -12.43 8.70 6.23
N SER A 142 -13.53 8.39 6.93
CA SER A 142 -13.52 7.56 8.15
C SER A 142 -12.90 6.18 7.89
N SER A 143 -13.33 5.49 6.82
CA SER A 143 -12.79 4.18 6.45
C SER A 143 -11.31 4.24 6.10
N MET A 144 -10.84 5.31 5.46
CA MET A 144 -9.42 5.49 5.13
C MET A 144 -8.58 5.72 6.37
N VAL A 145 -9.01 6.59 7.28
CA VAL A 145 -8.29 6.83 8.54
C VAL A 145 -8.25 5.55 9.39
N TYR A 146 -9.36 4.84 9.48
CA TYR A 146 -9.43 3.54 10.15
C TYR A 146 -8.47 2.51 9.52
N SER A 147 -8.43 2.46 8.18
CA SER A 147 -7.57 1.55 7.43
C SER A 147 -6.08 1.87 7.62
N ILE A 148 -5.68 3.14 7.60
CA ILE A 148 -4.30 3.56 7.91
C ILE A 148 -3.92 3.08 9.32
N GLY A 149 -4.81 3.29 10.30
CA GLY A 149 -4.59 2.85 11.67
C GLY A 149 -4.41 1.33 11.77
N THR A 150 -5.28 0.58 11.09
CA THR A 150 -5.22 -0.89 11.02
C THR A 150 -3.91 -1.37 10.40
N VAL A 151 -3.48 -0.76 9.30
CA VAL A 151 -2.21 -1.09 8.63
C VAL A 151 -1.03 -0.84 9.57
N LEU A 152 -1.00 0.30 10.28
CA LEU A 152 0.06 0.60 11.22
C LEU A 152 0.12 -0.44 12.34
N VAL A 153 -1.02 -0.76 12.98
CA VAL A 153 -1.07 -1.78 14.04
C VAL A 153 -0.59 -3.14 13.55
N LEU A 154 -1.10 -3.61 12.40
CA LEU A 154 -0.69 -4.88 11.81
C LEU A 154 0.80 -4.90 11.48
N LEU A 155 1.32 -3.81 10.92
CA LEU A 155 2.74 -3.67 10.62
C LEU A 155 3.59 -3.73 11.89
N SER A 156 3.20 -3.03 12.96
CA SER A 156 3.89 -3.08 14.25
C SER A 156 3.92 -4.50 14.83
N ILE A 157 2.80 -5.23 14.78
CA ILE A 157 2.70 -6.61 15.27
C ILE A 157 3.61 -7.54 14.46
N LEU A 158 3.55 -7.46 13.13
CA LEU A 158 4.36 -8.33 12.25
C LEU A 158 5.85 -8.08 12.43
N LEU A 159 6.27 -6.83 12.57
CA LEU A 159 7.67 -6.50 12.86
C LEU A 159 8.12 -7.00 14.22
N TYR A 160 7.25 -6.89 15.23
CA TYR A 160 7.55 -7.40 16.55
C TYR A 160 7.81 -8.91 16.49
N ILE A 161 6.97 -9.66 15.78
CA ILE A 161 7.14 -11.10 15.60
C ILE A 161 8.44 -11.42 14.84
N GLU A 162 8.74 -10.69 13.76
CA GLU A 162 9.91 -10.96 12.91
C GLU A 162 11.24 -10.56 13.57
N GLU A 163 11.36 -9.36 14.14
CA GLU A 163 12.64 -8.83 14.64
C GLU A 163 13.04 -9.44 16.00
N PHE A 164 12.07 -9.80 16.83
CA PHE A 164 12.33 -10.46 18.12
C PHE A 164 12.37 -11.98 18.02
N GLU A 165 12.32 -12.54 16.80
CA GLU A 165 12.38 -13.98 16.53
C GLU A 165 11.41 -14.79 17.40
N VAL A 166 10.24 -14.22 17.73
CA VAL A 166 9.19 -14.90 18.52
C VAL A 166 8.86 -16.26 17.90
N VAL A 167 8.93 -16.31 16.57
CA VAL A 167 9.02 -17.54 15.79
C VAL A 167 10.43 -17.65 15.22
N LYS A 168 11.19 -18.67 15.65
CA LYS A 168 12.55 -18.97 15.15
C LYS A 168 12.52 -19.32 13.66
N THR A 169 12.52 -18.33 12.79
CA THR A 169 12.67 -18.50 11.34
C THR A 169 14.14 -18.30 10.98
N LYS A 170 14.74 -19.20 10.19
CA LYS A 170 16.11 -18.96 9.68
C LYS A 170 16.09 -17.65 8.86
N LYS A 171 17.17 -16.87 8.87
CA LYS A 171 17.31 -15.58 8.13
C LYS A 171 16.81 -15.60 6.67
N SER A 172 16.83 -16.77 6.00
CA SER A 172 16.32 -16.95 4.64
C SER A 172 14.79 -17.05 4.52
N TYR A 173 14.04 -17.02 5.63
CA TYR A 173 12.59 -17.24 5.68
C TYR A 173 11.79 -16.08 6.29
N ARG A 174 12.34 -14.87 6.23
CA ARG A 174 11.68 -13.66 6.73
C ARG A 174 10.37 -13.39 5.98
N PHE A 175 9.31 -13.09 6.72
CA PHE A 175 7.97 -12.87 6.17
C PHE A 175 7.99 -11.66 5.23
N PHE A 176 8.54 -10.54 5.69
CA PHE A 176 8.63 -9.32 4.88
C PHE A 176 9.47 -9.51 3.61
N TYR A 177 10.45 -10.41 3.61
CA TYR A 177 11.25 -10.69 2.41
C TYR A 177 10.39 -11.25 1.28
N TYR A 178 9.63 -12.32 1.53
CA TYR A 178 8.83 -12.95 0.47
C TYR A 178 7.66 -12.09 0.01
N PHE A 179 6.95 -11.46 0.95
CA PHE A 179 5.83 -10.58 0.59
C PHE A 179 6.29 -9.33 -0.16
N SER A 180 7.45 -8.76 0.17
CA SER A 180 8.01 -7.63 -0.58
C SER A 180 8.54 -8.05 -1.96
N PHE A 181 9.20 -9.20 -2.05
CA PHE A 181 9.79 -9.68 -3.31
C PHE A 181 8.74 -10.12 -4.34
N TYR A 182 7.62 -10.69 -3.88
CA TYR A 182 6.53 -11.17 -4.72
C TYR A 182 5.27 -10.28 -4.64
N SER A 183 5.31 -9.08 -4.05
CA SER A 183 4.12 -8.25 -3.80
C SER A 183 3.21 -8.08 -5.01
N PHE A 184 3.77 -7.73 -6.17
CA PHE A 184 3.03 -7.55 -7.41
C PHE A 184 2.46 -8.88 -7.96
N THR A 185 3.20 -9.97 -7.77
CA THR A 185 2.75 -11.31 -8.15
C THR A 185 1.60 -11.79 -7.27
N ILE A 186 1.70 -11.58 -5.96
CA ILE A 186 0.64 -11.89 -4.99
C ILE A 186 -0.61 -11.07 -5.31
N TYR A 187 -0.46 -9.76 -5.59
CA TYR A 187 -1.58 -8.89 -5.93
C TYR A 187 -2.39 -9.43 -7.12
N LEU A 188 -1.72 -9.82 -8.21
CA LEU A 188 -2.39 -10.39 -9.38
C LEU A 188 -2.95 -11.80 -9.10
N ALA A 189 -2.22 -12.60 -8.34
CA ALA A 189 -2.63 -13.96 -7.97
C ALA A 189 -3.74 -13.99 -6.90
N HIS A 190 -4.06 -12.85 -6.27
CA HIS A 190 -5.14 -12.75 -5.30
C HIS A 190 -6.52 -12.79 -5.96
N ASN A 191 -6.65 -12.31 -7.20
CA ASN A 191 -7.94 -12.25 -7.91
C ASN A 191 -8.63 -13.64 -8.01
N PRO A 192 -7.93 -14.75 -8.31
CA PRO A 192 -8.50 -16.10 -8.23
C PRO A 192 -9.09 -16.50 -6.87
N LEU A 193 -8.59 -15.96 -5.74
CA LEU A 193 -9.11 -16.29 -4.41
C LEU A 193 -10.55 -15.84 -4.22
N TYR A 194 -10.97 -14.80 -4.94
CA TYR A 194 -12.36 -14.35 -4.96
C TYR A 194 -13.30 -15.48 -5.38
N ILE A 195 -12.90 -16.30 -6.36
CA ILE A 195 -13.69 -17.42 -6.87
C ILE A 195 -13.84 -18.49 -5.79
N ILE A 196 -12.75 -18.78 -5.05
CA ILE A 196 -12.72 -19.82 -4.02
C ILE A 196 -13.66 -19.49 -2.86
N PHE A 197 -13.70 -18.22 -2.45
CA PHE A 197 -14.48 -17.77 -1.29
C PHE A 197 -15.79 -17.05 -1.64
N PHE A 198 -16.24 -17.13 -2.89
CA PHE A 198 -17.41 -16.39 -3.37
C PHE A 198 -18.66 -16.71 -2.54
N ARG A 199 -19.20 -15.69 -1.86
CA ARG A 199 -20.40 -15.77 -0.98
C ARG A 199 -20.31 -16.77 0.19
N GLN A 200 -19.12 -17.29 0.50
CA GLN A 200 -18.94 -18.27 1.60
C GLN A 200 -18.55 -17.61 2.92
N LEU A 201 -18.03 -16.38 2.87
CA LEU A 201 -17.51 -15.69 4.05
C LEU A 201 -18.54 -14.76 4.68
N ASN A 202 -18.59 -14.75 6.01
CA ASN A 202 -19.32 -13.78 6.81
C ASN A 202 -18.33 -12.99 7.68
N ALA A 203 -18.83 -12.01 8.46
CA ALA A 203 -17.99 -11.14 9.27
C ALA A 203 -17.11 -11.86 10.31
N PHE A 204 -17.47 -13.08 10.72
CA PHE A 204 -16.69 -13.88 11.67
C PHE A 204 -15.72 -14.83 10.97
N THR A 205 -16.15 -15.50 9.91
CA THR A 205 -15.34 -16.49 9.19
C THR A 205 -14.27 -15.85 8.29
N ILE A 206 -14.45 -14.58 7.90
CA ILE A 206 -13.48 -13.85 7.08
C ILE A 206 -12.09 -13.79 7.72
N TRP A 207 -12.01 -13.64 9.04
CA TRP A 207 -10.73 -13.55 9.75
C TRP A 207 -9.93 -14.85 9.67
N ILE A 208 -10.62 -15.99 9.82
CA ILE A 208 -10.02 -17.32 9.69
C ILE A 208 -9.53 -17.52 8.25
N ALA A 209 -10.34 -17.14 7.27
CA ALA A 209 -9.97 -17.22 5.85
C ALA A 209 -8.75 -16.36 5.53
N ILE A 210 -8.66 -15.13 6.05
CA ILE A 210 -7.50 -14.23 5.87
C ILE A 210 -6.24 -14.86 6.45
N VAL A 211 -6.29 -15.33 7.70
CA VAL A 211 -5.12 -15.95 8.37
C VAL A 211 -4.68 -17.21 7.63
N GLY A 212 -5.63 -18.11 7.33
CA GLY A 212 -5.34 -19.37 6.63
C GLY A 212 -4.77 -19.14 5.23
N THR A 213 -5.36 -18.20 4.47
CA THR A 213 -4.88 -17.82 3.14
C THR A 213 -3.49 -17.19 3.19
N THR A 214 -3.22 -16.34 4.18
CA THR A 214 -1.90 -15.71 4.36
C THR A 214 -0.83 -16.77 4.62
N ILE A 215 -1.10 -17.73 5.52
CA ILE A 215 -0.20 -18.86 5.79
C ILE A 215 0.02 -19.70 4.53
N PHE A 216 -1.06 -20.06 3.83
CA PHE A 216 -1.00 -20.85 2.61
C PHE A 216 -0.17 -20.16 1.51
N ILE A 217 -0.43 -18.88 1.23
CA ILE A 217 0.34 -18.09 0.26
C ILE A 217 1.81 -18.05 0.67
N THR A 218 2.12 -17.85 1.96
CA THR A 218 3.51 -17.83 2.44
C THR A 218 4.23 -19.14 2.13
N LEU A 219 3.59 -20.28 2.39
CA LEU A 219 4.14 -21.61 2.08
C LEU A 219 4.30 -21.83 0.57
N LEU A 220 3.33 -21.40 -0.22
CA LEU A 220 3.36 -21.48 -1.68
C LEU A 220 4.53 -20.65 -2.24
N LEU A 221 4.67 -19.39 -1.81
CA LEU A 221 5.76 -18.50 -2.22
C LEU A 221 7.13 -19.07 -1.85
N LYS A 222 7.24 -19.73 -0.70
CA LYS A 222 8.47 -20.43 -0.31
C LYS A 222 8.83 -21.55 -1.30
N GLY A 223 7.84 -22.35 -1.69
CA GLY A 223 8.02 -23.40 -2.72
C GLY A 223 8.42 -22.82 -4.08
N VAL A 224 7.72 -21.77 -4.52
CA VAL A 224 8.00 -21.05 -5.77
C VAL A 224 9.38 -20.42 -5.75
N HIS A 225 9.78 -19.79 -4.66
CA HIS A 225 11.10 -19.17 -4.54
C HIS A 225 12.23 -20.19 -4.64
N LYS A 226 12.08 -21.34 -3.96
CA LYS A 226 13.07 -22.43 -4.03
C LYS A 226 13.25 -22.97 -5.45
N LYS A 227 12.16 -23.06 -6.23
CA LYS A 227 12.17 -23.67 -7.58
C LYS A 227 12.50 -22.67 -8.69
N TRP A 228 11.93 -21.47 -8.63
CA TRP A 228 11.93 -20.50 -9.73
C TRP A 228 12.55 -19.14 -9.36
N GLY A 229 12.68 -18.83 -8.06
CA GLY A 229 13.35 -17.64 -7.57
C GLY A 229 12.92 -16.35 -8.28
N ARG A 230 13.89 -15.65 -8.89
CA ARG A 230 13.68 -14.38 -9.61
C ARG A 230 12.78 -14.49 -10.84
N LYS A 231 12.70 -15.66 -11.48
CA LYS A 231 11.88 -15.86 -12.69
C LYS A 231 10.38 -15.74 -12.40
N ALA A 232 9.97 -16.09 -11.18
CA ALA A 232 8.56 -16.04 -10.77
C ALA A 232 8.12 -14.66 -10.25
N SER A 233 9.05 -13.76 -9.94
CA SER A 233 8.70 -12.42 -9.45
C SER A 233 8.44 -11.50 -10.62
N LEU A 234 7.17 -11.18 -10.87
CA LEU A 234 6.77 -10.24 -11.92
C LEU A 234 7.41 -8.86 -11.73
N LYS A 235 7.54 -8.41 -10.48
CA LYS A 235 8.27 -7.18 -10.14
C LYS A 235 9.71 -7.22 -10.64
N THR A 236 10.40 -8.34 -10.44
CA THR A 236 11.79 -8.51 -10.92
C THR A 236 11.85 -8.57 -12.45
N GLN A 237 10.91 -9.25 -13.09
CA GLN A 237 10.84 -9.33 -14.55
C GLN A 237 10.63 -7.95 -15.18
N LEU A 238 9.72 -7.14 -14.62
CA LEU A 238 9.49 -5.77 -15.06
C LEU A 238 10.74 -4.90 -14.90
N ALA A 239 11.44 -5.01 -13.77
CA ALA A 239 12.68 -4.25 -13.55
C ALA A 239 13.78 -4.60 -14.57
N ILE A 240 13.94 -5.89 -14.92
CA ILE A 240 14.88 -6.34 -15.96
C ILE A 240 14.47 -5.78 -17.33
N LEU A 241 13.19 -5.84 -17.66
CA LEU A 241 12.65 -5.30 -18.92
C LEU A 241 12.90 -3.80 -19.04
N SER A 242 12.63 -3.03 -17.99
CA SER A 242 12.90 -1.59 -17.95
C SER A 242 14.38 -1.27 -18.14
N LEU A 243 15.28 -2.05 -17.53
CA LEU A 243 16.72 -1.87 -17.69
C LEU A 243 17.20 -2.19 -19.11
N ILE A 244 16.62 -3.20 -19.75
CA ILE A 244 16.91 -3.51 -21.17
C ILE A 244 16.46 -2.36 -22.08
N ILE A 245 15.28 -1.78 -21.83
CA ILE A 245 14.76 -0.65 -22.60
C ILE A 245 15.66 0.58 -22.41
N LEU A 246 16.03 0.91 -21.17
CA LEU A 246 16.91 2.03 -20.85
C LEU A 246 18.26 1.91 -21.57
N ASN A 247 18.89 0.73 -21.48
CA ASN A 247 20.17 0.47 -22.14
C ASN A 247 20.06 0.62 -23.68
N LYS A 248 18.94 0.22 -24.29
CA LYS A 248 18.70 0.42 -25.72
C LYS A 248 18.56 1.89 -26.10
N ILE A 249 17.90 2.69 -25.25
CA ILE A 249 17.74 4.14 -25.46
C ILE A 249 19.12 4.81 -25.37
N GLU A 250 19.88 4.54 -24.30
CA GLU A 250 21.23 5.11 -24.12
C GLU A 250 22.19 4.72 -25.26
N GLN A 251 22.13 3.47 -25.74
CA GLN A 251 22.92 3.03 -26.89
C GLN A 251 22.55 3.77 -28.18
N LYS A 252 21.29 4.14 -28.36
CA LYS A 252 20.83 4.91 -29.52
C LYS A 252 21.28 6.37 -29.42
N GLU A 253 21.22 6.98 -28.25
CA GLU A 253 21.73 8.33 -28.01
C GLU A 253 23.24 8.42 -28.24
N ARG A 254 24.01 7.44 -27.75
CA ARG A 254 25.48 7.37 -27.98
C ARG A 254 25.89 7.12 -29.43
N LYS A 255 25.00 6.60 -30.28
CA LYS A 255 25.24 6.43 -31.72
C LYS A 255 24.87 7.66 -32.54
N ASN A 256 24.06 8.55 -31.97
CA ASN A 256 23.60 9.78 -32.60
C ASN A 256 24.40 11.03 -32.19
N ASN A 257 25.29 10.89 -31.20
CA ASN A 257 26.34 11.85 -30.81
C ASN A 257 27.69 11.37 -31.34
#